data_AF-T0Z7J3-F1
#
_entry.id   AF-T0Z7J3-F1
#
_cell.length_a   1.000
_cell.length_b   1.000
_cell.length_c   1.000
_cell.angle_alpha   90.00
_cell.angle_beta   90.00
_cell.angle_gamma   90.00
#
_symmetry.space_group_name_H-M   'P 1'
#
loop_
_entity.id
_entity.type
_entity.pdbx_description
1 polymer ?
#
loop_
_entity_poly.entity_id
_entity_poly.type
_entity_poly.pdbx_seq_one_letter_code
_entity_poly.pdbx_strand_id
1 'polypeptide(L)'
;MLTAVGAISLALSGDAALAFPVITSGAVALLLIFLVILRRQPALHTVVQVLGAACLVGGNVLGWSGLDIPFLIPWWGTFLVLLLGAERLELSRVLRLNMLDKLTFAISVALALLGCVLSALFFASGFLVVASGWILVAVWLLFHDIAYQNLSRPGLPRFTAFCLLSGYAWLLVGGGIVYSEGGILLGFSYDAGLHAVFLGFVLSLVFAHSLIILPAVLGKRLPFHRVLYLPVALLYTSLAARIYADFGSLPVLREWAGLFNVVAIVLFGALLPALYLYERIPFRRAYGVDASTFYP
;
A
#
# COMPACT_ATOMS: atom_id res chain seq x y z
N MET A 1 -4.90 -14.03 7.35
CA MET A 1 -5.36 -14.31 8.73
C MET A 1 -4.21 -14.67 9.65
N LEU A 2 -3.36 -15.66 9.33
CA LEU A 2 -2.17 -16.00 10.14
C LEU A 2 -1.28 -14.78 10.47
N THR A 3 -0.94 -13.98 9.46
CA THR A 3 -0.16 -12.74 9.65
C THR A 3 -0.79 -11.76 10.62
N ALA A 4 -2.13 -11.64 10.60
CA ALA A 4 -2.86 -10.75 11.51
C ALA A 4 -2.85 -11.31 12.95
N VAL A 5 -3.08 -12.61 13.13
CA VAL A 5 -3.01 -13.27 14.43
C VAL A 5 -1.60 -13.13 15.03
N GLY A 6 -0.56 -13.36 14.23
CA GLY A 6 0.82 -13.20 14.67
C GLY A 6 1.16 -11.75 15.05
N ALA A 7 0.70 -10.76 14.26
CA ALA A 7 0.90 -9.34 14.58
C ALA A 7 0.15 -8.92 15.86
N ILE A 8 -1.08 -9.40 16.06
CA ILE A 8 -1.85 -9.16 17.29
C ILE A 8 -1.15 -9.81 18.49
N SER A 9 -0.66 -11.04 18.34
CA SER A 9 0.12 -11.72 19.38
C SER A 9 1.33 -10.88 19.77
N LEU A 10 2.12 -10.40 18.79
CA LEU A 10 3.26 -9.53 19.05
C LEU A 10 2.88 -8.25 19.82
N ALA A 11 1.78 -7.61 19.43
CA ALA A 11 1.31 -6.39 20.07
C ALA A 11 0.87 -6.60 21.53
N LEU A 12 0.33 -7.78 21.85
CA LEU A 12 -0.20 -8.09 23.19
C LEU A 12 0.87 -8.68 24.13
N SER A 13 1.71 -9.58 23.62
CA SER A 13 2.69 -10.30 24.45
C SER A 13 4.09 -9.67 24.41
N GLY A 14 4.42 -8.91 23.37
CA GLY A 14 5.79 -8.48 23.08
C GLY A 14 6.73 -9.63 22.68
N ASP A 15 6.24 -10.87 22.60
CA ASP A 15 7.05 -12.04 22.33
C ASP A 15 7.27 -12.25 20.83
N ALA A 16 8.38 -11.67 20.35
CA ALA A 16 8.83 -11.81 18.98
C ALA A 16 9.08 -13.28 18.58
N ALA A 17 9.54 -14.11 19.50
CA ALA A 17 9.91 -15.49 19.20
C ALA A 17 8.69 -16.35 18.82
N LEU A 18 7.54 -16.06 19.41
CA LEU A 18 6.27 -16.73 19.08
C LEU A 18 5.53 -16.07 17.91
N ALA A 19 5.62 -14.74 17.78
CA ALA A 19 4.89 -14.01 16.75
C ALA A 19 5.47 -14.18 15.34
N PHE A 20 6.79 -14.03 15.17
CA PHE A 20 7.42 -14.06 13.85
C PHE A 20 7.22 -15.38 13.10
N PRO A 21 7.26 -16.58 13.71
CA PRO A 21 6.93 -17.82 13.02
C PRO A 21 5.51 -17.82 12.42
N VAL A 22 4.52 -17.34 13.18
CA VAL A 22 3.12 -17.26 12.73
C VAL A 22 2.98 -16.25 11.60
N ILE A 23 3.61 -15.08 11.72
CA ILE A 23 3.63 -14.05 10.67
C ILE A 23 4.29 -14.60 9.38
N THR A 24 5.43 -15.27 9.53
CA THR A 24 6.21 -15.87 8.44
C THR A 24 5.40 -16.97 7.73
N SER A 25 4.69 -17.81 8.47
CA SER A 25 3.85 -18.87 7.87
C SER A 25 2.78 -18.31 6.93
N GLY A 26 2.15 -17.18 7.29
CA GLY A 26 1.22 -16.47 6.42
C GLY A 26 1.88 -15.89 5.18
N ALA A 27 3.09 -15.34 5.31
CA ALA A 27 3.86 -14.83 4.18
C ALA A 27 4.31 -15.95 3.21
N VAL A 28 4.72 -17.10 3.74
CA VAL A 28 5.06 -18.28 2.94
C VAL A 28 3.84 -18.80 2.20
N ALA A 29 2.67 -18.86 2.85
CA ALA A 29 1.42 -19.24 2.18
C ALA A 29 1.09 -18.30 1.01
N LEU A 30 1.24 -16.98 1.21
CA LEU A 30 1.06 -15.99 0.13
C LEU A 30 2.05 -16.21 -1.02
N LEU A 31 3.33 -16.43 -0.72
CA LEU A 31 4.35 -16.73 -1.72
C LEU A 31 4.01 -17.99 -2.53
N LEU A 32 3.57 -19.07 -1.87
CA LEU A 32 3.15 -20.30 -2.53
C LEU A 32 1.96 -20.07 -3.46
N ILE A 33 0.97 -19.27 -3.04
CA ILE A 33 -0.17 -18.89 -3.88
C ILE A 33 0.32 -18.16 -5.15
N PHE A 34 1.21 -17.17 -5.02
CA PHE A 34 1.75 -16.47 -6.18
C PHE A 34 2.63 -17.35 -7.06
N LEU A 35 3.37 -18.31 -6.52
CA LEU A 35 4.11 -19.29 -7.31
C LEU A 35 3.18 -20.18 -8.14
N VAL A 36 2.04 -20.60 -7.57
CA VAL A 36 1.01 -21.35 -8.32
C VAL A 36 0.41 -20.49 -9.42
N ILE A 37 0.11 -19.21 -9.14
CA ILE A 37 -0.40 -18.27 -10.14
C ILE A 37 0.63 -18.06 -11.26
N LEU A 38 1.91 -17.84 -10.93
CA LEU A 38 2.99 -17.69 -11.91
C LEU A 38 3.12 -18.91 -12.82
N ARG A 39 3.04 -20.13 -12.26
CA ARG A 39 3.07 -21.37 -13.04
C ARG A 39 1.89 -21.51 -13.98
N ARG A 40 0.71 -21.03 -13.59
CA ARG A 40 -0.52 -21.11 -14.41
C ARG A 40 -0.61 -20.00 -15.45
N GLN A 41 -0.10 -18.81 -15.14
CA GLN A 41 -0.14 -17.63 -16.00
C GLN A 41 1.20 -16.87 -15.91
N PRO A 42 2.22 -17.29 -16.69
CA PRO A 42 3.51 -16.62 -16.69
C PRO A 42 3.39 -15.24 -17.34
N ALA A 43 3.59 -14.19 -16.55
CA ALA A 43 3.53 -12.81 -16.98
C ALA A 43 4.39 -11.92 -16.06
N LEU A 44 4.71 -10.70 -16.53
CA LEU A 44 5.56 -9.79 -15.76
C LEU A 44 4.99 -9.49 -14.36
N HIS A 45 3.69 -9.19 -14.26
CA HIS A 45 3.05 -8.92 -12.96
C HIS A 45 3.07 -10.13 -12.01
N THR A 46 2.88 -11.36 -12.52
CA THR A 46 2.92 -12.56 -11.65
C THR A 46 4.33 -12.84 -11.13
N VAL A 47 5.38 -12.54 -11.93
CA VAL A 47 6.77 -12.58 -11.44
C VAL A 47 6.98 -11.54 -10.34
N VAL A 48 6.52 -10.31 -10.54
CA VAL A 48 6.69 -9.22 -9.56
C VAL A 48 5.91 -9.49 -8.27
N GLN A 49 4.73 -10.11 -8.34
CA GLN A 49 3.98 -10.59 -7.17
C GLN A 49 4.79 -11.61 -6.35
N VAL A 50 5.43 -12.58 -7.02
CA VAL A 50 6.30 -13.57 -6.36
C VAL A 50 7.49 -12.89 -5.70
N LEU A 51 8.16 -11.96 -6.40
CA LEU A 51 9.29 -11.22 -5.84
C LEU A 51 8.88 -10.38 -4.62
N GLY A 52 7.74 -9.69 -4.69
CA GLY A 52 7.18 -8.97 -3.55
C GLY A 52 6.92 -9.89 -2.36
N ALA A 53 6.23 -11.02 -2.56
CA ALA A 53 5.97 -11.97 -1.48
C ALA A 53 7.26 -12.60 -0.92
N ALA A 54 8.29 -12.80 -1.75
CA ALA A 54 9.61 -13.23 -1.30
C ALA A 54 10.25 -12.16 -0.40
N CYS A 55 10.10 -10.86 -0.69
CA CYS A 55 10.53 -9.80 0.22
C CYS A 55 9.81 -9.85 1.56
N LEU A 56 8.51 -10.11 1.58
CA LEU A 56 7.76 -10.25 2.84
C LEU A 56 8.30 -11.41 3.69
N VAL A 57 8.55 -12.57 3.05
CA VAL A 57 9.16 -13.72 3.73
C VAL A 57 10.56 -13.37 4.24
N GLY A 58 11.40 -12.74 3.41
CA GLY A 58 12.75 -12.33 3.77
C GLY A 58 12.77 -11.39 4.99
N GLY A 59 11.95 -10.34 4.98
CA GLY A 59 11.84 -9.42 6.12
C GLY A 59 11.38 -10.13 7.41
N ASN A 60 10.43 -11.05 7.32
CA ASN A 60 9.97 -11.79 8.50
C ASN A 60 11.01 -12.78 9.03
N VAL A 61 11.80 -13.42 8.15
CA VAL A 61 12.92 -14.29 8.55
C VAL A 61 14.04 -13.49 9.21
N LEU A 62 14.32 -12.27 8.72
CA LEU A 62 15.28 -11.37 9.38
C LEU A 62 14.80 -10.97 10.77
N GLY A 63 13.51 -10.63 10.91
CA GLY A 63 12.91 -10.37 12.22
C GLY A 63 12.94 -11.58 13.16
N TRP A 64 12.68 -12.79 12.64
CA TRP A 64 12.79 -14.02 13.43
C TRP A 64 14.23 -14.29 13.86
N SER A 65 15.22 -13.91 13.05
CA SER A 65 16.65 -13.98 13.39
C SER A 65 17.09 -12.95 14.45
N GLY A 66 16.19 -12.07 14.91
CA GLY A 66 16.45 -11.09 15.96
C GLY A 66 16.96 -9.73 15.48
N LEU A 67 16.86 -9.42 14.18
CA LEU A 67 17.18 -8.08 13.68
C LEU A 67 16.10 -7.06 14.09
N ASP A 68 16.53 -5.84 14.40
CA ASP A 68 15.65 -4.75 14.78
C ASP A 68 14.77 -4.29 13.61
N ILE A 69 13.54 -3.84 13.93
CA ILE A 69 12.50 -3.39 12.98
C ILE A 69 13.03 -2.56 11.80
N PRO A 70 13.96 -1.61 11.99
CA PRO A 70 14.41 -0.82 10.86
C PRO A 70 15.09 -1.61 9.74
N PHE A 71 15.71 -2.75 10.03
CA PHE A 71 16.27 -3.64 9.00
C PHE A 71 15.18 -4.37 8.19
N LEU A 72 13.96 -4.47 8.74
CA LEU A 72 12.82 -5.15 8.13
C LEU A 72 12.03 -4.21 7.23
N ILE A 73 12.06 -2.90 7.51
CA ILE A 73 11.33 -1.87 6.75
C ILE A 73 11.61 -1.91 5.24
N PRO A 74 12.86 -1.98 4.75
CA PRO A 74 13.12 -2.05 3.31
C PRO A 74 12.44 -3.25 2.65
N TRP A 75 12.39 -4.38 3.36
CA TRP A 75 11.76 -5.61 2.89
C TRP A 75 10.24 -5.50 2.85
N TRP A 76 9.62 -5.01 3.92
CA TRP A 76 8.17 -4.82 4.00
C TRP A 76 7.67 -3.71 3.05
N GLY A 77 8.40 -2.59 2.97
CA GLY A 77 8.10 -1.52 2.02
C GLY A 77 8.20 -2.00 0.58
N THR A 78 9.28 -2.71 0.23
CA THR A 78 9.44 -3.28 -1.12
C THR A 78 8.37 -4.32 -1.43
N PHE A 79 8.00 -5.18 -0.47
CA PHE A 79 6.85 -6.07 -0.64
C PHE A 79 5.59 -5.30 -1.06
N LEU A 80 5.24 -4.24 -0.34
CA LEU A 80 4.03 -3.46 -0.62
C LEU A 80 4.14 -2.73 -1.96
N VAL A 81 5.28 -2.09 -2.25
CA VAL A 81 5.53 -1.41 -3.53
C VAL A 81 5.42 -2.38 -4.70
N LEU A 82 6.03 -3.57 -4.61
CA LEU A 82 6.00 -4.56 -5.68
C LEU A 82 4.63 -5.23 -5.82
N LEU A 83 3.97 -5.58 -4.72
CA LEU A 83 2.63 -6.18 -4.76
C LEU A 83 1.63 -5.24 -5.42
N LEU A 84 1.62 -3.99 -4.97
CA LEU A 84 0.74 -2.95 -5.48
C LEU A 84 1.09 -2.57 -6.92
N GLY A 85 2.37 -2.41 -7.24
CA GLY A 85 2.83 -2.16 -8.61
C GLY A 85 2.46 -3.30 -9.56
N ALA A 86 2.58 -4.56 -9.12
CA ALA A 86 2.18 -5.71 -9.92
C ALA A 86 0.67 -5.74 -10.20
N GLU A 87 -0.16 -5.41 -9.20
CA GLU A 87 -1.61 -5.27 -9.39
C GLU A 87 -1.93 -4.21 -10.46
N ARG A 88 -1.13 -3.15 -10.57
CA ARG A 88 -1.27 -2.10 -11.60
C ARG A 88 -0.81 -2.52 -12.97
N LEU A 89 0.27 -3.28 -13.04
CA LEU A 89 0.69 -3.94 -14.28
C LEU A 89 -0.36 -4.93 -14.79
N GLU A 90 -1.06 -5.63 -13.89
CA GLU A 90 -2.12 -6.57 -14.24
C GLU A 90 -3.31 -5.84 -14.90
N LEU A 91 -3.81 -4.77 -14.29
CA LEU A 91 -4.91 -3.98 -14.87
C LEU A 91 -4.49 -3.17 -16.10
N SER A 92 -3.23 -2.77 -16.16
CA SER A 92 -2.65 -2.07 -17.31
C SER A 92 -2.29 -3.01 -18.46
N ARG A 93 -2.64 -4.30 -18.42
CA ARG A 93 -2.44 -5.26 -19.53
C ARG A 93 -3.07 -4.78 -20.85
N VAL A 94 -4.08 -3.93 -20.77
CA VAL A 94 -4.72 -3.30 -21.94
C VAL A 94 -3.76 -2.32 -22.65
N LEU A 95 -2.83 -1.72 -21.90
CA LEU A 95 -1.74 -0.94 -22.47
C LEU A 95 -0.66 -1.88 -23.01
N ARG A 96 -0.34 -1.73 -24.30
CA ARG A 96 0.77 -2.47 -24.93
C ARG A 96 2.09 -1.85 -24.48
N LEU A 97 2.71 -2.44 -23.46
CA LEU A 97 4.05 -2.06 -23.00
C LEU A 97 5.12 -2.53 -23.99
N ASN A 98 5.99 -1.62 -24.40
CA ASN A 98 7.13 -1.92 -25.24
C ASN A 98 8.24 -2.63 -24.43
N MET A 99 9.25 -3.16 -25.12
CA MET A 99 10.37 -3.84 -24.46
C MET A 99 11.13 -2.91 -23.51
N LEU A 100 11.30 -1.64 -23.89
CA LEU A 100 11.96 -0.62 -23.06
C LEU A 100 11.19 -0.35 -21.77
N ASP A 101 9.86 -0.28 -21.83
CA ASP A 101 9.01 -0.04 -20.65
C ASP A 101 9.11 -1.22 -19.67
N LYS A 102 9.13 -2.45 -20.19
CA LYS A 102 9.35 -3.66 -19.37
C LYS A 102 10.75 -3.69 -18.75
N LEU A 103 11.78 -3.31 -19.52
CA LEU A 103 13.16 -3.28 -19.05
C LEU A 103 13.37 -2.23 -17.96
N THR A 104 12.87 -1.00 -18.16
CA THR A 104 12.97 0.07 -17.17
C THR A 104 12.23 -0.27 -15.87
N PHE A 105 11.05 -0.90 -15.98
CA PHE A 105 10.36 -1.42 -14.80
C PHE A 105 11.19 -2.51 -14.10
N ALA A 106 11.71 -3.48 -14.85
CA ALA A 106 12.51 -4.58 -14.31
C ALA A 106 13.79 -4.06 -13.60
N ILE A 107 14.47 -3.05 -14.15
CA ILE A 107 15.62 -2.39 -13.51
C ILE A 107 15.20 -1.73 -12.19
N SER A 108 14.05 -1.05 -12.18
CA SER A 108 13.52 -0.39 -10.97
C SER A 108 13.24 -1.42 -9.86
N VAL A 109 12.62 -2.55 -10.22
CA VAL A 109 12.39 -3.68 -9.31
C VAL A 109 13.71 -4.29 -8.84
N ALA A 110 14.66 -4.51 -9.74
CA ALA A 110 15.96 -5.08 -9.40
C ALA A 110 16.74 -4.20 -8.42
N LEU A 111 16.67 -2.87 -8.59
CA LEU A 111 17.26 -1.91 -7.64
C LEU A 111 16.60 -2.00 -6.26
N ALA A 112 15.27 -2.04 -6.19
CA ALA A 112 14.57 -2.20 -4.91
C ALA A 112 14.97 -3.51 -4.20
N LEU A 113 15.05 -4.62 -4.93
CA LEU A 113 15.47 -5.92 -4.39
C LEU A 113 16.94 -5.93 -3.95
N LEU A 114 17.83 -5.37 -4.77
CA LEU A 114 19.25 -5.23 -4.44
C LEU A 114 19.41 -4.42 -3.17
N GLY A 115 18.67 -3.32 -3.04
CA GLY A 115 18.70 -2.49 -1.85
C GLY A 115 18.26 -3.25 -0.59
N CYS A 116 17.23 -4.12 -0.67
CA CYS A 116 16.80 -4.94 0.48
C CYS A 116 17.92 -5.85 0.99
N VAL A 117 18.64 -6.49 0.06
CA VAL A 117 19.79 -7.35 0.41
C VAL A 117 20.92 -6.50 0.98
N LEU A 118 21.24 -5.37 0.33
CA LEU A 118 22.28 -4.46 0.79
C LEU A 118 21.92 -3.83 2.14
N SER A 119 20.67 -3.54 2.46
CA SER A 119 20.31 -2.90 3.73
C SER A 119 20.52 -3.82 4.93
N ALA A 120 20.53 -5.14 4.71
CA ALA A 120 20.86 -6.12 5.74
C ALA A 120 22.37 -6.22 6.00
N LEU A 121 23.22 -5.86 5.04
CA LEU A 121 24.69 -5.99 5.12
C LEU A 121 25.39 -4.63 5.34
N PHE A 122 24.90 -3.60 4.66
CA PHE A 122 25.40 -2.24 4.57
C PHE A 122 24.22 -1.27 4.68
N PHE A 123 23.82 -0.97 5.92
CA PHE A 123 22.57 -0.27 6.22
C PHE A 123 22.34 1.00 5.39
N ALA A 124 23.27 1.96 5.46
CA ALA A 124 23.13 3.26 4.79
C ALA A 124 23.02 3.15 3.26
N SER A 125 23.95 2.43 2.62
CA SER A 125 23.95 2.28 1.16
C SER A 125 22.77 1.45 0.67
N GLY A 126 22.36 0.43 1.43
CA GLY A 126 21.17 -0.36 1.10
C GLY A 126 19.89 0.47 1.10
N PHE A 127 19.72 1.37 2.07
CA PHE A 127 18.57 2.28 2.13
C PHE A 127 18.52 3.24 0.93
N LEU A 128 19.67 3.80 0.51
CA LEU A 128 19.75 4.63 -0.69
C LEU A 128 19.35 3.87 -1.94
N VAL A 129 19.79 2.62 -2.08
CA VAL A 129 19.48 1.76 -3.23
C VAL A 129 18.00 1.37 -3.24
N VAL A 130 17.41 1.02 -2.09
CA VAL A 130 15.97 0.74 -1.98
C VAL A 130 15.14 1.96 -2.34
N ALA A 131 15.47 3.12 -1.76
CA ALA A 131 14.76 4.37 -2.01
C ALA A 131 14.81 4.74 -3.50
N SER A 132 15.97 4.56 -4.15
CA SER A 132 16.12 4.74 -5.59
C SER A 132 15.20 3.82 -6.38
N GLY A 133 15.12 2.54 -6.00
CA GLY A 133 14.20 1.57 -6.59
C GLY A 133 12.74 1.99 -6.44
N TRP A 134 12.32 2.42 -5.24
CA TRP A 134 10.95 2.89 -4.98
C TRP A 134 10.60 4.14 -5.78
N ILE A 135 11.51 5.12 -5.84
CA ILE A 135 11.33 6.33 -6.66
C ILE A 135 11.15 5.94 -8.12
N LEU A 136 12.02 5.08 -8.66
CA LEU A 136 11.94 4.66 -10.06
C LEU A 136 10.65 3.89 -10.36
N VAL A 137 10.20 3.01 -9.45
CA VAL A 137 8.88 2.35 -9.59
C VAL A 137 7.75 3.38 -9.59
N ALA A 138 7.77 4.35 -8.69
CA ALA A 138 6.74 5.40 -8.61
C ALA A 138 6.71 6.27 -9.87
N VAL A 139 7.88 6.71 -10.36
CA VAL A 139 8.01 7.45 -11.62
C VAL A 139 7.50 6.62 -12.78
N TRP A 140 7.86 5.34 -12.84
CA TRP A 140 7.43 4.45 -13.91
C TRP A 140 5.90 4.30 -13.92
N LEU A 141 5.29 4.07 -12.75
CA LEU A 141 3.83 3.95 -12.59
C LEU A 141 3.12 5.24 -12.96
N LEU A 142 3.66 6.42 -12.60
CA LEU A 142 3.10 7.68 -13.04
C LEU A 142 3.00 7.72 -14.56
N PHE A 143 4.07 7.42 -15.30
CA PHE A 143 4.03 7.55 -16.76
C PHE A 143 3.25 6.46 -17.50
N HIS A 144 3.16 5.24 -16.95
CA HIS A 144 2.64 4.07 -17.67
C HIS A 144 1.32 3.51 -17.14
N ASP A 145 0.73 4.07 -16.08
CA ASP A 145 -0.57 3.64 -15.56
C ASP A 145 -1.76 4.31 -16.31
N ILE A 146 -2.84 3.56 -16.48
CA ILE A 146 -4.12 4.03 -17.04
C ILE A 146 -4.79 5.10 -16.15
N ALA A 147 -4.35 5.28 -14.90
CA ALA A 147 -4.92 6.21 -13.93
C ALA A 147 -5.19 7.62 -14.51
N TYR A 148 -4.30 8.17 -15.33
CA TYR A 148 -4.54 9.47 -15.97
C TYR A 148 -5.76 9.49 -16.90
N GLN A 149 -5.99 8.42 -17.67
CA GLN A 149 -7.16 8.31 -18.54
C GLN A 149 -8.46 8.22 -17.73
N ASN A 150 -8.39 7.60 -16.55
CA ASN A 150 -9.53 7.44 -15.65
C ASN A 150 -9.89 8.75 -14.91
N LEU A 151 -9.00 9.75 -14.82
CA LEU A 151 -9.35 11.06 -14.24
C LEU A 151 -10.48 11.76 -15.00
N SER A 152 -10.57 11.55 -16.31
CA SER A 152 -11.62 12.13 -17.15
C SER A 152 -12.97 11.41 -17.01
N ARG A 153 -13.00 10.22 -16.40
CA ARG A 153 -14.22 9.38 -16.28
C ARG A 153 -14.90 9.60 -14.93
N PRO A 154 -16.08 10.25 -14.87
CA PRO A 154 -16.72 10.61 -13.61
C PRO A 154 -17.12 9.39 -12.76
N GLY A 155 -17.28 9.60 -11.46
CA GLY A 155 -17.69 8.56 -10.51
C GLY A 155 -16.50 7.81 -9.91
N LEU A 156 -16.65 6.50 -9.74
CA LEU A 156 -15.64 5.61 -9.15
C LEU A 156 -14.29 5.64 -9.90
N PRO A 157 -14.23 5.60 -11.26
CA PRO A 157 -12.95 5.62 -11.96
C PRO A 157 -12.09 6.84 -11.64
N ARG A 158 -12.69 8.04 -11.58
CA ARG A 158 -11.97 9.27 -11.20
C ARG A 158 -11.51 9.27 -9.75
N PHE A 159 -12.31 8.72 -8.83
CA PHE A 159 -11.91 8.58 -7.42
C PHE A 159 -10.73 7.63 -7.26
N THR A 160 -10.80 6.45 -7.89
CA THR A 160 -9.70 5.48 -7.91
C THR A 160 -8.45 6.11 -8.53
N ALA A 161 -8.56 6.78 -9.68
CA ALA A 161 -7.45 7.46 -10.33
C ALA A 161 -6.81 8.53 -9.45
N PHE A 162 -7.61 9.38 -8.80
CA PHE A 162 -7.12 10.39 -7.87
C PHE A 162 -6.32 9.78 -6.73
N CYS A 163 -6.83 8.71 -6.12
CA CYS A 163 -6.14 8.02 -5.04
C CYS A 163 -4.84 7.35 -5.54
N LEU A 164 -4.85 6.68 -6.71
CA LEU A 164 -3.65 6.06 -7.29
C LEU A 164 -2.54 7.07 -7.55
N LEU A 165 -2.85 8.16 -8.26
CA LEU A 165 -1.86 9.19 -8.60
C LEU A 165 -1.32 9.89 -7.36
N SER A 166 -2.18 10.16 -6.37
CA SER A 166 -1.77 10.71 -5.08
C SER A 166 -0.87 9.72 -4.33
N GLY A 167 -1.19 8.42 -4.39
CA GLY A 167 -0.34 7.36 -3.83
C GLY A 167 1.05 7.35 -4.44
N TYR A 168 1.15 7.44 -5.78
CA TYR A 168 2.47 7.47 -6.45
C TYR A 168 3.25 8.72 -6.08
N ALA A 169 2.60 9.87 -5.98
CA ALA A 169 3.23 11.09 -5.47
C ALA A 169 3.75 10.91 -4.04
N TRP A 170 2.98 10.27 -3.16
CA TRP A 170 3.43 9.96 -1.80
C TRP A 170 4.59 8.97 -1.76
N LEU A 171 4.64 8.00 -2.67
CA LEU A 171 5.78 7.08 -2.78
C LEU A 171 7.05 7.83 -3.23
N LEU A 172 6.93 8.83 -4.11
CA LEU A 172 8.04 9.71 -4.47
C LEU A 172 8.51 10.55 -3.28
N VAL A 173 7.57 11.11 -2.50
CA VAL A 173 7.91 11.88 -1.30
C VAL A 173 8.62 10.99 -0.28
N GLY A 174 8.05 9.83 0.03
CA GLY A 174 8.63 8.89 1.00
C GLY A 174 9.99 8.35 0.55
N GLY A 175 10.10 7.93 -0.72
CA GLY A 175 11.38 7.52 -1.30
C GLY A 175 12.40 8.66 -1.29
N GLY A 176 11.99 9.90 -1.60
CA GLY A 176 12.85 11.08 -1.58
C GLY A 176 13.40 11.39 -0.18
N ILE A 177 12.54 11.32 0.85
CA ILE A 177 12.94 11.50 2.25
C ILE A 177 13.94 10.41 2.67
N VAL A 178 13.65 9.14 2.36
CA VAL A 178 14.54 8.03 2.70
C VAL A 178 15.89 8.16 1.97
N TYR A 179 15.87 8.63 0.72
CA TYR A 179 17.08 8.87 -0.06
C TYR A 179 17.92 10.03 0.52
N SER A 180 17.30 11.14 0.93
CA SER A 180 18.04 12.29 1.48
C SER A 180 18.68 12.01 2.83
N GLU A 181 18.05 11.17 3.65
CA GLU A 181 18.51 10.86 5.02
C GLU A 181 19.57 9.75 5.09
N GLY A 182 19.90 9.10 3.97
CA GLY A 182 21.06 8.21 3.85
C GLY A 182 21.09 7.01 4.80
N GLY A 183 19.93 6.53 5.26
CA GLY A 183 19.86 5.43 6.24
C GLY A 183 20.25 5.85 7.65
N ILE A 184 19.94 7.08 8.06
CA ILE A 184 19.94 7.44 9.49
C ILE A 184 18.66 6.87 10.13
N LEU A 185 18.85 6.09 11.19
CA LEU A 185 17.83 5.29 11.88
C LEU A 185 16.96 6.06 12.87
N LEU A 186 17.22 7.34 13.06
CA LEU A 186 16.79 8.05 14.26
C LEU A 186 16.21 9.41 13.91
N GLY A 187 15.11 9.74 14.59
CA GLY A 187 14.50 11.06 14.54
C GLY A 187 13.27 11.13 13.66
N PHE A 188 12.78 12.34 13.52
CA PHE A 188 11.48 12.61 12.89
C PHE A 188 11.51 12.44 11.37
N SER A 189 12.66 12.56 10.72
CA SER A 189 12.80 12.37 9.26
C SER A 189 12.57 10.92 8.83
N TYR A 190 13.11 9.96 9.58
CA TYR A 190 12.83 8.53 9.39
C TYR A 190 11.32 8.25 9.52
N ASP A 191 10.71 8.77 10.59
CA ASP A 191 9.27 8.61 10.84
C ASP A 191 8.42 9.21 9.71
N ALA A 192 8.77 10.40 9.23
CA ALA A 192 8.11 11.07 8.11
C ALA A 192 8.18 10.25 6.81
N GLY A 193 9.35 9.67 6.50
CA GLY A 193 9.55 8.81 5.34
C GLY A 193 8.67 7.55 5.39
N LEU A 194 8.60 6.90 6.56
CA LEU A 194 7.71 5.75 6.75
C LEU A 194 6.24 6.15 6.60
N HIS A 195 5.82 7.25 7.21
CA HIS A 195 4.43 7.71 7.11
C HIS A 195 4.07 8.06 5.66
N ALA A 196 4.96 8.68 4.90
CA ALA A 196 4.74 8.95 3.48
C ALA A 196 4.54 7.66 2.66
N VAL A 197 5.33 6.60 2.93
CA VAL A 197 5.19 5.31 2.21
C VAL A 197 3.97 4.53 2.69
N PHE A 198 3.84 4.26 3.99
CA PHE A 198 2.81 3.36 4.52
C PHE A 198 1.43 4.04 4.64
N LEU A 199 1.35 5.31 5.03
CA LEU A 199 0.07 6.01 5.07
C LEU A 199 -0.22 6.71 3.75
N GLY A 200 0.77 7.40 3.18
CA GLY A 200 0.58 8.15 1.94
C GLY A 200 0.36 7.25 0.75
N PHE A 201 1.32 6.37 0.44
CA PHE A 201 1.22 5.49 -0.73
C PHE A 201 0.27 4.31 -0.49
N VAL A 202 0.50 3.48 0.53
CA VAL A 202 -0.24 2.22 0.68
C VAL A 202 -1.73 2.46 0.98
N LEU A 203 -2.09 3.35 1.91
CA LEU A 203 -3.52 3.61 2.19
C LEU A 203 -4.23 4.30 1.02
N SER A 204 -3.53 5.11 0.23
CA SER A 204 -4.12 5.63 -1.02
C SER A 204 -4.57 4.50 -1.94
N LEU A 205 -3.76 3.44 -2.07
CA LEU A 205 -4.10 2.29 -2.91
C LEU A 205 -5.21 1.43 -2.28
N VAL A 206 -5.24 1.32 -0.94
CA VAL A 206 -6.36 0.68 -0.21
C VAL A 206 -7.66 1.44 -0.48
N PHE A 207 -7.67 2.76 -0.37
CA PHE A 207 -8.84 3.58 -0.66
C PHE A 207 -9.27 3.45 -2.12
N ALA A 208 -8.32 3.52 -3.05
CA ALA A 208 -8.58 3.42 -4.49
C ALA A 208 -9.36 2.15 -4.88
N HIS A 209 -9.05 1.03 -4.23
CA HIS A 209 -9.61 -0.29 -4.54
C HIS A 209 -10.67 -0.78 -3.57
N SER A 210 -10.92 -0.08 -2.46
CA SER A 210 -11.88 -0.49 -1.44
C SER A 210 -13.27 -0.83 -2.01
N LEU A 211 -13.79 0.00 -2.93
CA LEU A 211 -15.08 -0.20 -3.60
C LEU A 211 -15.05 -1.24 -4.73
N ILE A 212 -13.91 -1.87 -4.99
CA ILE A 212 -13.74 -2.94 -5.99
C ILE A 212 -13.50 -4.26 -5.28
N ILE A 213 -12.56 -4.30 -4.33
CA ILE A 213 -12.14 -5.51 -3.63
C ILE A 213 -13.14 -5.91 -2.55
N LEU A 214 -13.60 -4.97 -1.70
CA LEU A 214 -14.52 -5.32 -0.60
C LEU A 214 -15.83 -5.94 -1.11
N PRO A 215 -16.45 -5.44 -2.20
CA PRO A 215 -17.61 -6.11 -2.79
C PRO A 215 -17.37 -7.55 -3.21
N ALA A 216 -16.21 -7.86 -3.78
CA ALA A 216 -15.87 -9.20 -4.23
C ALA A 216 -15.74 -10.18 -3.05
N VAL A 217 -15.24 -9.71 -1.90
CA VAL A 217 -15.10 -10.52 -0.69
C VAL A 217 -16.42 -10.63 0.08
N LEU A 218 -17.17 -9.52 0.19
CA LEU A 218 -18.43 -9.46 0.93
C LEU A 218 -19.64 -9.99 0.13
N GLY A 219 -19.49 -10.17 -1.18
CA GLY A 219 -20.58 -10.50 -2.10
C GLY A 219 -21.62 -9.39 -2.25
N LYS A 220 -21.27 -8.12 -1.95
CA LYS A 220 -22.20 -6.99 -1.90
C LYS A 220 -21.66 -5.79 -2.68
N ARG A 221 -22.45 -5.25 -3.61
CA ARG A 221 -22.09 -4.02 -4.34
C ARG A 221 -22.11 -2.82 -3.37
N LEU A 222 -21.00 -2.08 -3.33
CA LEU A 222 -20.89 -0.85 -2.56
C LEU A 222 -21.06 0.34 -3.51
N PRO A 223 -22.03 1.24 -3.27
CA PRO A 223 -22.24 2.41 -4.11
C PRO A 223 -21.12 3.43 -3.92
N PHE A 224 -20.75 4.10 -5.00
CA PHE A 224 -19.81 5.22 -4.93
C PHE A 224 -20.55 6.50 -4.53
N HIS A 225 -20.09 7.15 -3.46
CA HIS A 225 -20.55 8.48 -3.07
C HIS A 225 -19.38 9.46 -2.97
N ARG A 226 -19.63 10.72 -3.36
CA ARG A 226 -18.63 11.80 -3.29
C ARG A 226 -18.14 12.09 -1.87
N VAL A 227 -18.90 11.73 -0.84
CA VAL A 227 -18.51 11.88 0.57
C VAL A 227 -17.22 11.10 0.88
N LEU A 228 -16.90 10.05 0.12
CA LEU A 228 -15.66 9.28 0.30
C LEU A 228 -14.39 10.08 0.00
N TYR A 229 -14.47 11.23 -0.69
CA TYR A 229 -13.33 12.14 -0.82
C TYR A 229 -12.96 12.82 0.50
N LEU A 230 -13.90 12.98 1.44
CA LEU A 230 -13.67 13.66 2.71
C LEU A 230 -12.59 12.98 3.56
N PRO A 231 -12.70 11.68 3.91
CA PRO A 231 -11.64 10.99 4.65
C PRO A 231 -10.32 10.94 3.87
N VAL A 232 -10.34 10.84 2.54
CA VAL A 232 -9.11 10.86 1.72
C VAL A 232 -8.40 12.21 1.82
N ALA A 233 -9.14 13.31 1.65
CA ALA A 233 -8.61 14.66 1.80
C ALA A 233 -8.10 14.92 3.23
N LEU A 234 -8.83 14.43 4.24
CA LEU A 234 -8.39 14.49 5.63
C LEU A 234 -7.07 13.76 5.83
N LEU A 235 -6.91 12.54 5.29
CA LEU A 235 -5.66 11.78 5.38
C LEU A 235 -4.51 12.55 4.72
N TYR A 236 -4.70 13.07 3.51
CA TYR A 236 -3.60 13.74 2.79
C TYR A 236 -3.17 15.04 3.45
N THR A 237 -4.13 15.84 3.93
CA THR A 237 -3.83 17.11 4.61
C THR A 237 -3.18 16.88 5.97
N SER A 238 -3.69 15.92 6.76
CA SER A 238 -3.09 15.56 8.05
C SER A 238 -1.73 14.88 7.89
N LEU A 239 -1.52 14.06 6.86
CA LEU A 239 -0.22 13.48 6.56
C LEU A 239 0.81 14.53 6.12
N ALA A 240 0.41 15.49 5.28
CA ALA A 240 1.29 16.60 4.91
C ALA A 240 1.68 17.43 6.16
N ALA A 241 0.72 17.71 7.04
CA ALA A 241 0.97 18.37 8.32
C ALA A 241 1.89 17.53 9.22
N ARG A 242 1.74 16.19 9.21
CA ARG A 242 2.60 15.26 9.96
C ARG A 242 4.05 15.38 9.52
N ILE A 243 4.29 15.27 8.21
CA ILE A 243 5.63 15.37 7.63
C ILE A 243 6.24 16.75 7.89
N TYR A 244 5.46 17.82 7.71
CA TYR A 244 5.91 19.17 8.03
C TYR A 244 6.29 19.32 9.51
N ALA A 245 5.48 18.77 10.42
CA ALA A 245 5.76 18.80 11.85
C ALA A 245 7.01 18.00 12.23
N ASP A 246 7.27 16.89 11.54
CA ASP A 246 8.45 16.07 11.73
C ASP A 246 9.73 16.84 11.38
N PHE A 247 9.79 17.50 10.22
CA PHE A 247 10.92 18.34 9.84
C PHE A 247 11.04 19.61 10.70
N GLY A 248 9.90 20.19 11.09
CA GLY A 248 9.85 21.37 11.95
C GLY A 248 10.10 21.09 13.44
N SER A 249 10.23 19.81 13.84
CA SER A 249 10.28 19.40 15.25
C SER A 249 9.14 19.96 16.10
N LEU A 250 7.91 19.95 15.56
CA LEU A 250 6.70 20.53 16.18
C LEU A 250 5.84 19.43 16.84
N PRO A 251 6.04 19.09 18.13
CA PRO A 251 5.44 17.92 18.75
C PRO A 251 3.90 17.98 18.80
N VAL A 252 3.33 19.15 19.10
CA VAL A 252 1.87 19.33 19.20
C VAL A 252 1.21 19.12 17.83
N LEU A 253 1.74 19.75 16.78
CA LEU A 253 1.21 19.56 15.43
C LEU A 253 1.34 18.11 14.99
N ARG A 254 2.46 17.47 15.31
CA ARG A 254 2.75 16.07 15.00
C ARG A 254 1.73 15.12 15.63
N GLU A 255 1.36 15.33 16.90
CA GLU A 255 0.35 14.53 17.61
C GLU A 255 -1.05 14.69 16.99
N TRP A 256 -1.50 15.93 16.78
CA TRP A 256 -2.80 16.20 16.14
C TRP A 256 -2.87 15.64 14.72
N ALA A 257 -1.80 15.80 13.94
CA ALA A 257 -1.71 15.24 12.60
C ALA A 257 -1.81 13.70 12.63
N GLY A 258 -1.14 13.05 13.58
CA GLY A 258 -1.26 11.61 13.80
C GLY A 258 -2.68 11.18 14.18
N LEU A 259 -3.35 11.91 15.06
CA LEU A 259 -4.75 11.65 15.41
C LEU A 259 -5.67 11.76 14.18
N PHE A 260 -5.52 12.82 13.37
CA PHE A 260 -6.33 13.00 12.18
C PHE A 260 -6.07 11.96 11.08
N ASN A 261 -4.85 11.42 10.98
CA ASN A 261 -4.57 10.25 10.14
C ASN A 261 -5.44 9.05 10.55
N VAL A 262 -5.51 8.76 11.85
CA VAL A 262 -6.34 7.65 12.38
C VAL A 262 -7.82 7.93 12.15
N VAL A 263 -8.29 9.15 12.45
CA VAL A 263 -9.68 9.56 12.21
C VAL A 263 -10.06 9.39 10.74
N ALA A 264 -9.18 9.75 9.81
CA ALA A 264 -9.43 9.58 8.38
C ALA A 264 -9.65 8.12 7.99
N ILE A 265 -8.82 7.20 8.49
CA ILE A 265 -8.92 5.77 8.21
C ILE A 265 -10.22 5.20 8.78
N VAL A 266 -10.51 5.50 10.04
CA VAL A 266 -11.73 5.02 10.72
C VAL A 266 -12.98 5.58 10.04
N LEU A 267 -12.98 6.87 9.70
CA LEU A 267 -14.08 7.53 9.00
C LEU A 267 -14.32 6.89 7.63
N PHE A 268 -13.26 6.60 6.86
CA PHE A 268 -13.40 5.89 5.59
C PHE A 268 -14.06 4.52 5.79
N GLY A 269 -13.53 3.72 6.71
CA GLY A 269 -14.05 2.39 7.02
C GLY A 269 -15.50 2.40 7.51
N ALA A 270 -15.89 3.41 8.28
CA ALA A 270 -17.26 3.56 8.81
C ALA A 270 -18.25 4.07 7.75
N LEU A 271 -17.82 4.92 6.82
CA LEU A 271 -18.66 5.43 5.74
C LEU A 271 -19.12 4.33 4.78
N LEU A 272 -18.27 3.34 4.49
CA LEU A 272 -18.61 2.24 3.56
C LEU A 272 -19.89 1.49 3.96
N PRO A 273 -20.02 0.91 5.17
CA PRO A 273 -21.25 0.25 5.59
C PRO A 273 -22.40 1.24 5.83
N ALA A 274 -22.12 2.47 6.29
CA ALA A 274 -23.17 3.46 6.51
C ALA A 274 -23.88 3.86 5.20
N LEU A 275 -23.11 4.08 4.14
CA LEU A 275 -23.65 4.40 2.81
C LEU A 275 -24.40 3.21 2.19
N TYR A 276 -23.88 1.99 2.36
CA TYR A 276 -24.59 0.77 1.95
C TYR A 276 -25.94 0.62 2.65
N LEU A 277 -26.03 0.89 3.95
CA LEU A 277 -27.29 0.84 4.71
C LEU A 277 -28.24 1.98 4.30
N TYR A 278 -27.71 3.17 4.06
CA TYR A 278 -28.49 4.34 3.67
C TYR A 278 -29.26 4.11 2.36
N GLU A 279 -28.66 3.50 1.34
CA GLU A 279 -29.36 3.22 0.08
C GLU A 279 -30.43 2.11 0.18
N ARG A 280 -30.30 1.18 1.13
CA ARG A 280 -31.27 0.10 1.35
C ARG A 280 -32.60 0.59 1.95
N ILE A 281 -32.56 1.60 2.82
CA ILE A 281 -33.72 2.07 3.61
C ILE A 281 -34.83 2.68 2.72
N PRO A 282 -34.55 3.63 1.80
CA PRO A 282 -35.58 4.17 0.92
C PRO A 282 -36.07 3.14 -0.11
N PHE A 283 -35.19 2.28 -0.64
CA PHE A 283 -35.61 1.24 -1.60
C PHE A 283 -36.59 0.24 -0.98
N ARG A 284 -36.28 -0.27 0.22
CA ARG A 284 -37.18 -1.21 0.91
C ARG A 284 -38.51 -0.55 1.31
N ARG A 285 -38.50 0.73 1.68
CA ARG A 285 -39.74 1.50 1.95
C ARG A 285 -40.58 1.73 0.70
N ALA A 286 -39.95 1.99 -0.45
CA ALA A 286 -40.64 2.30 -1.70
C ALA A 286 -41.20 1.05 -2.41
N TYR A 287 -40.48 -0.08 -2.35
CA TYR A 287 -40.81 -1.26 -3.16
C TYR A 287 -41.15 -2.52 -2.35
N GLY A 288 -41.06 -2.50 -1.02
CA GLY A 288 -41.39 -3.64 -0.16
C GLY A 288 -40.44 -4.85 -0.30
N VAL A 289 -39.41 -4.76 -1.15
CA VAL A 289 -38.44 -5.83 -1.44
C VAL A 289 -37.00 -5.26 -1.37
N ASP A 290 -36.00 -6.11 -1.13
CA ASP A 290 -34.59 -5.74 -1.06
C ASP A 290 -34.02 -5.40 -2.46
N ALA A 291 -33.23 -4.31 -2.57
CA ALA A 291 -32.63 -3.83 -3.82
C ALA A 291 -31.79 -4.86 -4.60
N SER A 292 -31.24 -5.85 -3.90
CA SER A 292 -30.48 -6.96 -4.48
C SER A 292 -31.31 -7.90 -5.35
N THR A 293 -32.64 -7.79 -5.34
CA THR A 293 -33.52 -8.55 -6.25
C THR A 293 -33.72 -7.90 -7.61
N PHE A 294 -33.48 -6.59 -7.73
CA PHE A 294 -33.74 -5.82 -8.96
C PHE A 294 -32.51 -5.69 -9.87
N TYR A 295 -31.31 -5.73 -9.30
CA TYR A 295 -30.05 -5.69 -10.04
C TYR A 295 -29.24 -6.96 -9.76
N PRO A 296 -29.30 -7.98 -10.64
CA PRO A 296 -28.37 -9.11 -10.57
C PRO A 296 -26.92 -8.67 -10.76
#